data_AF-A0A8C0DKL8-F1
#
_entry.id   AF-A0A8C0DKL8-F1
#
_cell.length_a   1.000
_cell.length_b   1.000
_cell.length_c   1.000
_cell.angle_alpha   90.00
_cell.angle_beta   90.00
_cell.angle_gamma   90.00
#
_symmetry.space_group_name_H-M   'P 1'
#
loop_
_entity.id
_entity.type
_entity.pdbx_description
1 polymer ?
#
loop_
_entity_poly.entity_id
_entity_poly.type
_entity_poly.pdbx_seq_one_letter_code
_entity_poly.pdbx_strand_id
1 'polypeptide(L)'
;MEPRATCSAAAPLVERQFRVLVGVTGSVAALKLPLLVSRLLDIPGLEVAVVTTERAKHFYSPQDVPVTLYSDADEWETCVIRAWDRSKPLLFCPAMNTAMWEHPVTEQQVGQLKAFGYVEIPCVAKKLVCGDQGLGAMAEVGTIVDKVKEVLSQHGGFQQN
;
A
#
# COMPACT_ATOMS: atom_id res chain seq x y z
N MET A 1 -56.75 10.88 -22.89
CA MET A 1 -56.07 9.71 -22.31
C MET A 1 -54.67 9.70 -22.89
N GLU A 2 -53.78 10.48 -22.29
CA GLU A 2 -52.39 10.60 -22.76
C GLU A 2 -51.55 9.39 -22.29
N PRO A 3 -50.54 8.98 -23.07
CA PRO A 3 -49.71 7.83 -22.72
C PRO A 3 -48.77 8.16 -21.56
N ARG A 4 -48.67 7.23 -20.60
CA ARG A 4 -47.70 7.27 -19.50
C ARG A 4 -46.28 7.23 -20.08
N ALA A 5 -45.51 8.28 -19.83
CA ALA A 5 -44.06 8.29 -20.02
C ALA A 5 -43.41 7.29 -19.04
N THR A 6 -42.62 6.37 -19.60
CA THR A 6 -41.65 5.56 -18.88
C THR A 6 -40.36 6.37 -18.73
N CYS A 7 -39.95 6.64 -17.50
CA CYS A 7 -38.61 7.13 -17.14
C CYS A 7 -38.13 6.30 -15.95
N SER A 8 -36.88 5.88 -15.81
CA SER A 8 -35.68 5.93 -16.65
C SER A 8 -34.83 4.76 -16.16
N ALA A 9 -34.21 4.00 -17.05
CA ALA A 9 -33.18 3.03 -16.66
C ALA A 9 -32.10 3.78 -15.87
N ALA A 10 -31.77 3.27 -14.67
CA ALA A 10 -30.66 3.78 -13.88
C ALA A 10 -29.38 3.64 -14.72
N ALA A 11 -28.69 4.75 -14.94
CA ALA A 11 -27.35 4.72 -15.54
C ALA A 11 -26.45 3.82 -14.67
N PRO A 12 -25.58 2.98 -15.27
CA PRO A 12 -24.66 2.18 -14.50
C PRO A 12 -23.79 3.15 -13.69
N LEU A 13 -23.78 2.95 -12.36
CA LEU A 13 -22.86 3.67 -11.49
C LEU A 13 -21.46 3.34 -11.98
N VAL A 14 -20.79 4.29 -12.64
CA VAL A 14 -19.37 4.18 -12.94
C VAL A 14 -18.68 4.19 -11.58
N GLU A 15 -18.39 3.00 -11.04
CA GLU A 15 -17.58 2.86 -9.85
C GLU A 15 -16.28 3.63 -10.11
N ARG A 16 -15.99 4.64 -9.28
CA ARG A 16 -14.78 5.45 -9.46
C ARG A 16 -13.59 4.52 -9.32
N GLN A 17 -12.82 4.42 -10.41
CA GLN A 17 -11.66 3.56 -10.44
C GLN A 17 -10.49 4.26 -9.75
N PHE A 18 -9.96 3.65 -8.68
CA PHE A 18 -8.78 4.12 -7.98
C PHE A 18 -7.57 3.31 -8.43
N ARG A 19 -6.40 3.97 -8.50
CA ARG A 19 -5.13 3.32 -8.81
C ARG A 19 -4.22 3.38 -7.60
N VAL A 20 -3.76 2.23 -7.14
CA VAL A 20 -2.80 2.11 -6.04
C VAL A 20 -1.51 1.50 -6.56
N LEU A 21 -0.40 2.16 -6.25
CA LEU A 21 0.94 1.69 -6.52
C LEU A 21 1.56 1.18 -5.22
N VAL A 22 1.94 -0.08 -5.19
CA VAL A 22 2.57 -0.71 -4.02
C VAL A 22 4.08 -0.75 -4.23
N GLY A 23 4.82 0.04 -3.45
CA GLY A 23 6.29 0.00 -3.42
C GLY A 23 6.81 -1.05 -2.45
N VAL A 24 7.74 -1.90 -2.89
CA VAL A 24 8.29 -3.00 -2.10
C VAL A 24 9.81 -2.95 -2.14
N THR A 25 10.42 -2.98 -0.95
CA THR A 25 11.88 -2.93 -0.78
C THR A 25 12.42 -4.19 -0.11
N GLY A 26 13.74 -4.32 -0.02
CA GLY A 26 14.42 -5.50 0.50
C GLY A 26 14.21 -5.74 2.00
N SER A 27 13.10 -6.38 2.36
CA SER A 27 12.78 -6.86 3.71
C SER A 27 12.17 -8.26 3.64
N VAL A 28 12.39 -9.09 4.66
CA VAL A 28 11.74 -10.42 4.78
C VAL A 28 10.21 -10.29 4.72
N ALA A 29 9.68 -9.14 5.12
CA ALA A 29 8.25 -8.86 5.06
C ALA A 29 7.69 -8.83 3.62
N ALA A 30 8.54 -8.67 2.59
CA ALA A 30 8.14 -8.76 1.19
C ALA A 30 7.55 -10.13 0.80
N LEU A 31 7.80 -11.19 1.58
CA LEU A 31 7.09 -12.48 1.45
C LEU A 31 5.57 -12.33 1.50
N LYS A 32 5.07 -11.32 2.22
CA LYS A 32 3.63 -11.04 2.34
C LYS A 32 3.05 -10.29 1.14
N LEU A 33 3.86 -9.89 0.16
CA LEU A 33 3.42 -9.11 -0.98
C LEU A 33 2.30 -9.79 -1.79
N PRO A 34 2.38 -11.07 -2.19
CA PRO A 34 1.28 -11.74 -2.90
C PRO A 34 -0.05 -11.66 -2.14
N LEU A 35 0.00 -11.88 -0.82
CA LEU A 35 -1.17 -11.79 0.04
C LEU A 35 -1.70 -10.35 0.11
N LEU A 36 -0.82 -9.35 0.26
CA LEU A 36 -1.22 -7.94 0.26
C LEU A 36 -1.91 -7.54 -1.05
N VAL A 37 -1.32 -7.90 -2.20
CA VAL A 37 -1.90 -7.61 -3.52
C VAL A 37 -3.25 -8.29 -3.69
N SER A 38 -3.37 -9.58 -3.35
CA SER A 38 -4.64 -10.29 -3.39
C SER A 38 -5.72 -9.58 -2.58
N ARG A 39 -5.41 -9.13 -1.36
CA ARG A 39 -6.38 -8.45 -0.49
C ARG A 39 -6.72 -7.02 -0.94
N LEU A 40 -5.84 -6.37 -1.69
CA LEU A 40 -6.13 -5.08 -2.32
C LEU A 40 -7.03 -5.27 -3.55
N LEU A 41 -6.80 -6.32 -4.35
CA LEU A 41 -7.64 -6.66 -5.50
C LEU A 41 -9.08 -7.06 -5.12
N ASP A 42 -9.30 -7.51 -3.87
CA ASP A 42 -10.65 -7.72 -3.34
C ASP A 42 -11.47 -6.43 -3.18
N ILE A 43 -10.84 -5.24 -3.29
CA ILE A 43 -11.52 -3.95 -3.19
C ILE A 43 -12.09 -3.59 -4.57
N PRO A 44 -13.42 -3.45 -4.71
CA PRO A 44 -14.04 -3.12 -6.00
C PRO A 44 -13.57 -1.75 -6.50
N GLY A 45 -13.32 -1.67 -7.81
CA GLY A 45 -12.82 -0.44 -8.46
C GLY A 45 -11.36 -0.11 -8.18
N LEU A 46 -10.58 -0.99 -7.51
CA LEU A 46 -9.16 -0.77 -7.26
C LEU A 46 -8.29 -1.45 -8.31
N GLU A 47 -7.51 -0.65 -9.03
CA GLU A 47 -6.42 -1.12 -9.91
C GLU A 47 -5.11 -1.05 -9.13
N VAL A 48 -4.34 -2.14 -9.14
CA VAL A 48 -3.11 -2.27 -8.37
C VAL A 48 -1.94 -2.52 -9.31
N ALA A 49 -0.83 -1.81 -9.08
CA ALA A 49 0.46 -2.10 -9.69
C ALA A 49 1.54 -2.14 -8.60
N VAL A 50 2.66 -2.81 -8.88
CA VAL A 50 3.76 -2.99 -7.93
C VAL A 50 5.04 -2.42 -8.50
N VAL A 51 5.79 -1.69 -7.68
CA VAL A 51 7.21 -1.34 -7.93
C VAL A 51 8.03 -2.09 -6.90
N THR A 52 9.06 -2.82 -7.33
CA THR A 52 9.84 -3.69 -6.46
C THR A 52 11.33 -3.52 -6.71
N THR A 53 12.11 -3.40 -5.64
CA THR A 53 13.58 -3.40 -5.74
C THR A 53 14.11 -4.78 -6.09
N GLU A 54 15.28 -4.89 -6.72
CA GLU A 54 15.92 -6.20 -6.99
C GLU A 54 16.11 -7.02 -5.71
N ARG A 55 16.37 -6.35 -4.58
CA ARG A 55 16.52 -7.03 -3.28
C ARG A 55 15.22 -7.61 -2.75
N ALA A 56 14.08 -7.00 -3.04
CA ALA A 56 12.77 -7.50 -2.63
C ALA A 56 12.41 -8.81 -3.37
N LYS A 57 12.80 -8.93 -4.65
CA LYS A 57 12.55 -10.13 -5.47
C LYS A 57 13.19 -11.42 -4.90
N HIS A 58 14.13 -11.31 -3.96
CA HIS A 58 14.67 -12.48 -3.26
C HIS A 58 13.67 -13.16 -2.30
N PHE A 59 12.58 -12.48 -1.93
CA PHE A 59 11.65 -12.95 -0.88
C PHE A 59 10.32 -13.48 -1.41
N TYR A 60 10.03 -13.34 -2.71
CA TYR A 60 8.79 -13.82 -3.34
C TYR A 60 9.01 -14.12 -4.82
N SER A 61 8.15 -14.94 -5.44
CA SER A 61 8.23 -15.19 -6.88
C SER A 61 7.39 -14.15 -7.63
N PRO A 62 7.91 -13.48 -8.68
CA PRO A 62 7.13 -12.53 -9.47
C PRO A 62 5.84 -13.11 -10.06
N GLN A 63 5.79 -14.41 -10.30
CA GLN A 63 4.62 -15.13 -10.82
C GLN A 63 3.45 -15.19 -9.81
N ASP A 64 3.75 -15.04 -8.52
CA ASP A 64 2.74 -15.06 -7.45
C ASP A 64 2.03 -13.71 -7.29
N VAL A 65 2.44 -12.70 -8.07
CA VAL A 65 1.91 -11.33 -8.03
C VAL A 65 1.15 -11.06 -9.34
N PRO A 66 -0.19 -11.20 -9.37
CA PRO A 66 -0.98 -11.18 -10.60
C PRO A 66 -1.28 -9.75 -11.09
N VAL A 67 -0.32 -8.84 -10.98
CA VAL A 67 -0.46 -7.43 -11.39
C VAL A 67 0.81 -6.96 -12.10
N THR A 68 0.73 -5.80 -12.77
CA THR A 68 1.91 -5.18 -13.39
C THR A 68 2.99 -4.94 -12.34
N LEU A 69 4.19 -5.44 -12.62
CA LEU A 69 5.35 -5.35 -11.76
C LEU A 69 6.44 -4.57 -12.49
N TYR A 70 6.84 -3.45 -11.90
CA TYR A 70 7.98 -2.63 -12.28
C TYR A 70 9.14 -2.93 -11.34
N SER A 71 10.34 -2.89 -11.88
CA SER A 71 11.60 -3.21 -11.20
C SER A 71 12.63 -2.09 -11.33
N ASP A 72 13.78 -2.25 -10.69
CA ASP A 72 14.89 -1.29 -10.81
C ASP A 72 15.38 -1.17 -12.27
N ALA A 73 15.17 -2.20 -13.11
CA ALA A 73 15.46 -2.10 -14.55
C ALA A 73 14.50 -1.14 -15.29
N ASP A 74 13.32 -0.88 -14.72
CA ASP A 74 12.31 0.05 -15.22
C ASP A 74 12.48 1.48 -14.61
N GLU A 75 13.51 1.66 -13.78
CA GLU A 75 13.76 2.86 -12.96
C GLU A 75 14.17 4.10 -13.77
N TRP A 76 14.70 3.93 -14.98
CA TRP A 76 15.13 5.05 -15.83
C TRP A 76 14.00 6.04 -16.19
N GLU A 77 12.74 5.63 -16.01
CA GLU A 77 11.56 6.50 -16.22
C GLU A 77 10.75 6.78 -14.93
N THR A 78 11.10 6.17 -13.79
CA THR A 78 10.20 6.10 -12.63
C THR A 78 10.89 6.44 -11.30
N CYS A 79 11.32 7.70 -11.13
CA CYS A 79 11.64 8.28 -9.81
C CYS A 79 10.38 8.48 -8.95
N VAL A 80 9.55 7.44 -8.78
CA VAL A 80 8.13 7.51 -8.37
C VAL A 80 7.94 8.36 -7.12
N ILE A 81 8.69 8.10 -6.05
CA ILE A 81 8.52 8.80 -4.77
C ILE A 81 9.02 10.25 -4.89
N ARG A 82 10.16 10.48 -5.55
CA ARG A 82 10.77 11.82 -5.62
C ARG A 82 9.99 12.77 -6.53
N ALA A 83 9.36 12.22 -7.56
CA ALA A 83 8.46 12.92 -8.48
C ALA A 83 6.98 12.82 -8.06
N TRP A 84 6.69 12.24 -6.88
CA TRP A 84 5.32 12.06 -6.41
C TRP A 84 4.65 13.40 -6.14
N ASP A 85 3.45 13.56 -6.68
CA ASP A 85 2.59 14.69 -6.36
C ASP A 85 2.15 14.58 -4.89
N ARG A 86 2.60 15.54 -4.07
CA ARG A 86 2.33 15.58 -2.62
C ARG A 86 0.86 15.83 -2.27
N SER A 87 0.02 16.20 -3.25
CA SER A 87 -1.44 16.25 -3.04
C SER A 87 -2.07 14.85 -2.98
N LYS A 88 -1.37 13.82 -3.48
CA LYS A 88 -1.83 12.43 -3.45
C LYS A 88 -1.31 11.75 -2.18
N PRO A 89 -2.14 10.92 -1.52
CA PRO A 89 -1.72 10.25 -0.31
C PRO A 89 -0.56 9.28 -0.58
N LEU A 90 0.43 9.30 0.30
CA LEU A 90 1.54 8.33 0.32
C LEU A 90 1.60 7.73 1.72
N LEU A 91 1.47 6.40 1.76
CA LEU A 91 1.57 5.62 3.00
C LEU A 91 2.91 4.88 2.99
N PHE A 92 3.53 4.74 4.16
CA PHE A 92 4.72 3.89 4.31
C PHE A 92 4.55 2.97 5.51
N CYS A 93 5.02 1.72 5.35
CA CYS A 93 4.94 0.67 6.36
C CYS A 93 6.36 0.13 6.60
N PRO A 94 7.08 0.62 7.62
CA PRO A 94 8.43 0.15 7.89
C PRO A 94 8.44 -1.32 8.33
N ALA A 95 9.52 -2.03 8.00
CA ALA A 95 9.68 -3.44 8.29
C ALA A 95 11.17 -3.80 8.42
N MET A 96 11.69 -3.76 9.64
CA MET A 96 13.11 -3.94 9.94
C MET A 96 13.34 -4.60 11.31
N ASN A 97 14.57 -5.01 11.58
CA ASN A 97 14.95 -5.55 12.89
C ASN A 97 14.84 -4.47 13.99
N THR A 98 14.60 -4.88 15.23
CA THR A 98 14.51 -3.99 16.41
C THR A 98 15.69 -3.04 16.56
N ALA A 99 16.93 -3.51 16.41
CA ALA A 99 18.11 -2.65 16.53
C ALA A 99 18.18 -1.59 15.43
N MET A 100 17.65 -1.88 14.23
CA MET A 100 17.52 -0.89 13.16
C MET A 100 16.42 0.11 13.49
N TRP A 101 15.30 -0.36 14.03
CA TRP A 101 14.16 0.48 14.40
C TRP A 101 14.50 1.46 15.53
N GLU A 102 15.21 0.99 16.57
CA GLU A 102 15.65 1.77 17.71
C GLU A 102 16.83 2.71 17.41
N HIS A 103 17.42 2.59 16.22
CA HIS A 103 18.52 3.45 15.82
C HIS A 103 18.05 4.90 15.64
N PRO A 104 18.75 5.92 16.20
CA PRO A 104 18.30 7.31 16.18
C PRO A 104 18.11 7.88 14.76
N VAL A 105 18.88 7.37 13.79
CA VAL A 105 18.71 7.77 12.37
C VAL A 105 17.35 7.33 11.83
N THR A 106 16.83 6.18 12.25
CA THR A 106 15.51 5.69 11.81
C THR A 106 14.42 6.62 12.32
N GLU A 107 14.48 7.03 13.59
CA GLU A 107 13.56 8.02 14.15
C GLU A 107 13.61 9.35 13.37
N GLN A 108 14.81 9.84 13.06
CA GLN A 108 14.99 11.06 12.26
C GLN A 108 14.42 10.94 10.85
N GLN A 109 14.59 9.78 10.19
CA GLN A 109 14.08 9.52 8.84
C GLN A 109 12.55 9.42 8.83
N VAL A 110 11.98 8.66 9.77
CA VAL A 110 10.52 8.55 9.93
C VAL A 110 9.91 9.93 10.23
N GLY A 111 10.55 10.72 11.10
CA GLY A 111 10.15 12.09 11.40
C GLY A 111 10.13 12.97 10.14
N GLN A 112 11.14 12.88 9.29
CA GLN A 112 11.19 13.62 8.02
C GLN A 112 10.08 13.22 7.05
N LEU A 113 9.82 11.91 6.89
CA LEU A 113 8.74 11.41 6.04
C LEU A 113 7.37 11.93 6.51
N LYS A 114 7.13 11.92 7.83
CA LYS A 114 5.90 12.47 8.42
C LYS A 114 5.81 13.99 8.23
N ALA A 115 6.92 14.72 8.36
CA ALA A 115 6.96 16.15 8.07
C ALA A 115 6.66 16.47 6.59
N PHE A 116 6.92 15.54 5.67
CA PHE A 116 6.50 15.67 4.27
C PHE A 116 4.99 15.43 4.04
N GLY A 117 4.24 15.00 5.07
CA GLY A 117 2.82 14.68 4.99
C GLY A 117 2.53 13.23 4.65
N TYR A 118 3.55 12.36 4.68
CA TYR A 118 3.36 10.92 4.45
C TYR A 118 2.74 10.25 5.67
N VAL A 119 1.88 9.27 5.43
CA VAL A 119 1.11 8.58 6.45
C VAL A 119 1.85 7.32 6.86
N GLU A 120 2.29 7.29 8.12
CA GLU A 120 2.93 6.12 8.71
C GLU A 120 1.89 5.03 9.04
N ILE A 121 2.16 3.80 8.63
CA ILE A 121 1.55 2.60 9.19
C ILE A 121 2.59 2.01 10.17
N PRO A 122 2.36 2.09 11.49
CA PRO A 122 3.39 1.80 12.47
C PRO A 122 3.76 0.33 12.49
N CYS A 123 5.03 0.06 12.82
CA CYS A 123 5.50 -1.29 13.08
C CYS A 123 4.78 -1.92 14.29
N VAL A 124 4.71 -3.25 14.29
CA VAL A 124 4.20 -4.03 15.42
C VAL A 124 5.35 -4.70 16.17
N ALA A 125 5.14 -4.93 17.47
CA ALA A 125 6.02 -5.78 18.25
C ALA A 125 5.72 -7.26 17.94
N LYS A 126 6.75 -8.06 17.69
CA LYS A 126 6.62 -9.52 17.57
C LYS A 126 7.50 -10.22 18.58
N LYS A 127 7.00 -11.35 19.09
CA LYS A 127 7.74 -12.21 20.01
C LYS A 127 8.85 -12.90 19.23
N LEU A 128 10.09 -12.63 19.60
CA LEU A 128 11.27 -13.27 19.04
C LEU A 128 11.41 -14.69 19.60
N VAL A 129 12.19 -15.52 18.90
CA VAL A 129 12.44 -16.93 19.27
C VAL A 129 13.11 -17.03 20.66
N CYS A 130 13.84 -16.00 21.10
CA CYS A 130 14.46 -15.91 22.42
C CYS A 130 13.49 -15.56 23.57
N GLY A 131 12.23 -15.24 23.27
CA GLY A 131 11.22 -14.83 24.26
C GLY A 131 11.05 -13.32 24.42
N ASP A 132 12.01 -12.52 23.95
CA ASP A 132 11.93 -11.06 23.96
C ASP A 132 10.92 -10.54 22.93
N GLN A 133 10.25 -9.42 23.21
CA GLN A 133 9.44 -8.72 22.21
C GLN A 133 10.31 -7.69 21.49
N GLY A 134 10.44 -7.85 20.17
CA GLY A 134 11.13 -6.89 19.32
C GLY A 134 10.15 -6.03 18.53
N LEU A 135 10.30 -4.70 18.59
CA LEU A 135 9.58 -3.74 17.75
C LEU A 135 10.22 -3.67 16.36
N GLY A 136 9.47 -3.28 15.33
CA GLY A 136 10.00 -3.08 13.96
C GLY A 136 9.44 -4.04 12.91
N ALA A 137 8.62 -5.02 13.31
CA ALA A 137 7.96 -5.90 12.36
C ALA A 137 6.90 -5.14 11.56
N MET A 138 6.77 -5.46 10.26
CA MET A 138 5.72 -4.94 9.39
C MET A 138 4.34 -5.14 10.02
N ALA A 139 3.48 -4.13 9.91
CA ALA A 139 2.08 -4.24 10.26
C ALA A 139 1.41 -5.44 9.56
N GLU A 140 0.33 -5.96 10.15
CA GLU A 140 -0.40 -7.05 9.51
C GLU A 140 -1.09 -6.57 8.22
N VAL A 141 -1.20 -7.48 7.24
CA VAL A 141 -1.75 -7.15 5.91
C VAL A 141 -3.15 -6.54 6.02
N GLY A 142 -3.99 -7.05 6.92
CA GLY A 142 -5.32 -6.49 7.20
C GLY A 142 -5.24 -5.03 7.62
N THR A 143 -4.36 -4.69 8.57
CA THR A 143 -4.16 -3.31 9.03
C THR A 143 -3.76 -2.37 7.90
N ILE A 144 -2.89 -2.82 7.00
CA ILE A 144 -2.46 -2.03 5.83
C ILE A 144 -3.64 -1.80 4.88
N VAL A 145 -4.39 -2.85 4.56
CA VAL A 145 -5.55 -2.79 3.67
C VAL A 145 -6.64 -1.88 4.27
N ASP A 146 -6.90 -1.97 5.57
CA ASP A 146 -7.86 -1.12 6.27
C ASP A 146 -7.43 0.34 6.22
N LYS A 147 -6.13 0.62 6.39
CA LYS A 147 -5.60 1.98 6.27
C LYS A 147 -5.72 2.54 4.84
N VAL A 148 -5.48 1.69 3.83
CA VAL A 148 -5.70 2.07 2.42
C VAL A 148 -7.17 2.42 2.19
N LYS A 149 -8.12 1.61 2.69
CA LYS A 149 -9.57 1.89 2.57
C LYS A 149 -9.95 3.20 3.25
N GLU A 150 -9.42 3.48 4.44
CA GLU A 150 -9.64 4.74 5.16
C GLU A 150 -9.15 5.95 4.34
N VAL A 151 -7.97 5.85 3.73
CA VAL A 151 -7.43 6.93 2.90
C VAL A 151 -8.23 7.12 1.62
N LEU A 152 -8.63 6.02 0.96
CA LEU A 152 -9.47 6.06 -0.23
C LEU A 152 -10.84 6.68 0.07
N SER A 153 -11.44 6.42 1.23
CA SER A 153 -12.73 7.01 1.60
C SER A 153 -12.65 8.52 1.83
N GLN A 154 -11.56 9.00 2.46
CA GLN A 154 -11.31 10.43 2.70
C GLN A 154 -11.07 11.22 1.40
N HIS A 155 -10.42 10.62 0.40
CA HIS A 155 -10.06 11.29 -0.86
C HIS A 155 -11.11 11.05 -1.97
N GLY A 156 -11.94 10.02 -1.83
CA GLY A 156 -12.83 9.53 -2.87
C GLY A 156 -14.32 9.63 -2.58
N GLY A 157 -14.75 9.85 -1.33
CA GLY A 157 -16.15 9.73 -0.95
C GLY A 157 -16.67 8.30 -1.09
N PHE A 158 -15.96 7.29 -0.56
CA PHE A 158 -16.53 5.95 -0.41
C PHE A 158 -17.63 6.00 0.66
N GLN A 159 -18.89 6.04 0.25
CA GLN A 159 -19.99 5.62 1.11
C GLN A 159 -20.02 4.09 1.10
N GLN A 160 -19.65 3.47 2.22
CA GLN A 160 -19.98 2.07 2.45
C GLN A 160 -21.49 1.99 2.70
N ASN A 161 -22.19 1.22 1.87
CA ASN A 161 -23.56 0.79 2.12
C ASN A 161 -23.61 -0.17 3.31
#